data_AF-A0A973JFV2-F1
#
_entry.id   AF-A0A973JFV2-F1
#
_cell.length_a   1.000
_cell.length_b   1.000
_cell.length_c   1.000
_cell.angle_alpha   90.00
_cell.angle_beta   90.00
_cell.angle_gamma   90.00
#
_symmetry.space_group_name_H-M   'P 1'
#
loop_
_entity.id
_entity.type
_entity.pdbx_description
1 polymer ?
#
loop_
_entity_poly.entity_id
_entity_poly.type
_entity_poly.pdbx_seq_one_letter_code
_entity_poly.pdbx_strand_id
1 'polypeptide(L)'
;MFLVFIAAGLCIVSCAPKIVKPVGEMDTPEHHFYTGMKFLDQGKYADARKEFNQSIALNPKFSKAYAGNSLVNAYQGDFKAADDSMKKAWSYAESDSEKLFVHICRIRLFTLSKADKDWLDDAKKEFNKAIKIDSGSAAAYYFMGVAFKTALNFADAGQMFRQVLDINREYVKEADAEWNLSQKIQRAMPGTVAGKKIALLERITRADAAALFMEELKIDVLYKKRTPKTFDNTFKDPEKAKAAASPAPRAATDIAAHPLKADIEGILQLEIRGLEAYPDGTFRPNDMVDRATYAMMIEDILIKVTGDSTLATKFIGSTSPFPDLRSDLPYFNSVMVVTSRGIMEAKDITTGEFGPLNAVPGVDALLVIRKIKEELKIF
;
A
#
# COMPACT_ATOMS: atom_id res chain seq x y z
N MET A 1 65.25 34.45 -40.17
CA MET A 1 64.55 35.16 -39.08
C MET A 1 63.09 35.30 -39.50
N PHE A 2 62.17 34.60 -38.83
CA PHE A 2 60.70 34.83 -38.73
C PHE A 2 59.85 34.66 -40.03
N LEU A 3 58.62 34.13 -40.04
CA LEU A 3 57.79 33.35 -39.13
C LEU A 3 56.59 32.90 -39.99
N VAL A 4 56.36 31.59 -40.18
CA VAL A 4 55.20 31.07 -40.93
C VAL A 4 54.06 30.85 -39.94
N PHE A 5 53.00 31.66 -40.04
CA PHE A 5 51.77 31.49 -39.26
C PHE A 5 50.96 30.30 -39.83
N ILE A 6 50.91 29.20 -39.08
CA ILE A 6 49.97 28.11 -39.31
C ILE A 6 48.69 28.45 -38.53
N ALA A 7 47.63 28.82 -39.26
CA ALA A 7 46.30 28.94 -38.69
C ALA A 7 45.69 27.54 -38.52
N ALA A 8 45.72 27.01 -37.31
CA ALA A 8 45.01 25.79 -36.95
C ALA A 8 43.52 26.12 -36.72
N GLY A 9 42.67 25.76 -37.69
CA GLY A 9 41.22 25.81 -37.54
C GLY A 9 40.77 24.71 -36.57
N LEU A 10 40.34 25.12 -35.37
CA LEU A 10 39.68 24.22 -34.41
C LEU A 10 38.26 23.92 -34.90
N CYS A 11 38.05 22.75 -35.52
CA CYS A 11 36.71 22.23 -35.78
C CYS A 11 36.12 21.74 -34.45
N ILE A 12 35.31 22.58 -33.81
CA ILE A 12 34.50 22.18 -32.66
C ILE A 12 33.39 21.28 -33.18
N VAL A 13 33.57 19.96 -33.09
CA VAL A 13 32.49 18.99 -33.31
C VAL A 13 31.53 19.11 -32.12
N SER A 14 30.53 19.98 -32.27
CA SER A 14 29.43 20.06 -31.32
C SER A 14 28.60 18.78 -31.45
N CYS A 15 28.63 17.92 -30.43
CA CYS A 15 27.76 16.75 -30.29
C CYS A 15 26.32 17.18 -29.96
N ALA A 16 25.71 18.03 -30.80
CA ALA A 16 24.29 18.26 -30.76
C ALA A 16 23.57 17.02 -31.33
N PRO A 17 22.52 16.49 -30.68
CA PRO A 17 21.74 15.39 -31.24
C PRO A 17 21.22 15.79 -32.63
N LYS A 18 21.40 14.90 -33.60
CA LYS A 18 20.98 15.13 -34.98
C LYS A 18 19.46 15.23 -35.01
N ILE A 19 18.94 16.42 -35.34
CA ILE A 19 17.50 16.66 -35.48
C ILE A 19 16.95 15.77 -36.58
N VAL A 20 15.96 14.94 -36.25
CA VAL A 20 15.27 14.06 -37.20
C VAL A 20 14.15 14.87 -37.86
N LYS A 21 13.95 14.67 -39.17
CA LYS A 21 12.84 15.29 -39.90
C LYS A 21 11.54 14.51 -39.62
N PRO A 22 10.42 15.20 -39.34
CA PRO A 22 9.11 14.57 -39.22
C PRO A 22 8.74 13.72 -40.45
N VAL A 23 8.16 12.54 -40.21
CA VAL A 23 7.58 11.65 -41.20
C VAL A 23 6.05 11.82 -41.20
N GLY A 24 5.59 12.90 -41.82
CA GLY A 24 4.17 13.25 -41.92
C GLY A 24 3.70 14.28 -40.90
N GLU A 25 2.46 14.74 -41.06
CA GLU A 25 1.91 15.89 -40.29
C GLU A 25 1.72 15.59 -38.79
N MET A 26 1.49 14.32 -38.43
CA MET A 26 1.26 13.90 -37.04
C MET A 26 2.55 13.51 -36.30
N ASP A 27 3.70 13.50 -36.98
CA ASP A 27 5.00 13.17 -36.38
C ASP A 27 5.58 14.39 -35.63
N THR A 28 4.99 14.68 -34.47
CA THR A 28 5.33 15.85 -33.65
C THR A 28 5.97 15.42 -32.32
N PRO A 29 6.83 16.27 -31.72
CA PRO A 29 7.35 16.03 -30.38
C PRO A 29 6.25 15.78 -29.34
N GLU A 30 5.15 16.53 -29.43
CA GLU A 30 3.99 16.42 -28.55
C GLU A 30 3.30 15.07 -28.70
N HIS A 31 3.07 14.60 -29.93
CA HIS A 31 2.43 13.30 -30.18
C HIS A 31 3.22 12.16 -29.54
N HIS A 32 4.53 12.11 -29.81
CA HIS A 32 5.42 11.13 -29.20
C HIS A 32 5.46 11.25 -27.67
N PHE A 33 5.46 12.46 -27.12
CA PHE A 33 5.38 12.64 -25.68
C PHE A 33 4.08 12.11 -25.08
N TYR A 34 2.92 12.38 -25.68
CA TYR A 34 1.63 11.88 -25.19
C TYR A 34 1.57 10.34 -25.26
N THR A 35 2.08 9.74 -26.35
CA THR A 35 2.19 8.28 -26.47
C THR A 35 3.14 7.70 -25.42
N GLY A 36 4.27 8.37 -25.17
CA GLY A 36 5.22 8.00 -24.12
C GLY A 36 4.60 8.03 -22.71
N MET A 37 3.80 9.05 -22.40
CA MET A 37 3.07 9.13 -21.13
C MET A 37 2.04 7.99 -21.00
N LYS A 38 1.32 7.65 -22.07
CA LYS A 38 0.40 6.50 -22.06
C LYS A 38 1.13 5.18 -21.80
N PHE A 39 2.30 4.97 -22.39
CA PHE A 39 3.10 3.78 -22.10
C PHE A 39 3.66 3.78 -20.68
N LEU A 40 4.05 4.94 -20.15
CA LEU A 40 4.49 5.10 -18.76
C LEU A 40 3.38 4.69 -17.79
N ASP A 41 2.14 5.16 -18.01
CA ASP A 41 0.98 4.83 -17.16
C ASP A 41 0.60 3.35 -17.24
N GLN A 42 0.93 2.67 -18.35
CA GLN A 42 0.80 1.22 -18.52
C GLN A 42 1.98 0.42 -17.93
N GLY A 43 2.99 1.07 -17.36
CA GLY A 43 4.23 0.43 -16.88
C GLY A 43 5.15 -0.09 -17.99
N LYS A 44 4.91 0.27 -19.25
CA LYS A 44 5.72 -0.12 -20.42
C LYS A 44 6.90 0.82 -20.58
N TYR A 45 7.85 0.74 -19.65
CA TYR A 45 8.96 1.69 -19.53
C TYR A 45 9.88 1.74 -20.77
N ALA A 46 10.12 0.60 -21.42
CA ALA A 46 10.94 0.55 -22.63
C ALA A 46 10.28 1.29 -23.81
N ASP A 47 8.97 1.08 -23.99
CA ASP A 47 8.19 1.75 -25.04
C ASP A 47 8.07 3.25 -24.74
N ALA A 48 7.78 3.62 -23.48
CA ALA A 48 7.73 5.01 -23.05
C ALA A 48 9.05 5.75 -23.36
N ARG A 49 10.19 5.14 -23.03
CA ARG A 49 11.52 5.70 -23.32
C ARG A 49 11.74 5.89 -24.82
N LYS A 50 11.33 4.92 -25.64
CA LYS A 50 11.45 5.00 -27.09
C LYS A 50 10.70 6.22 -27.64
N GLU A 51 9.45 6.40 -27.21
CA GLU A 51 8.63 7.54 -27.63
C GLU A 51 9.20 8.88 -27.14
N PHE A 52 9.65 8.98 -25.88
CA PHE A 52 10.31 10.19 -25.39
C PHE A 52 11.60 10.51 -26.15
N ASN A 53 12.37 9.48 -26.54
CA ASN A 53 13.57 9.68 -27.36
C ASN A 53 13.23 10.14 -28.79
N GLN A 54 12.12 9.68 -29.38
CA GLN A 54 11.62 10.20 -30.66
C GLN A 54 11.21 11.68 -30.53
N SER A 55 10.50 12.03 -29.45
CA SER A 55 10.14 13.42 -29.15
C SER A 55 11.38 14.33 -29.04
N ILE A 56 12.42 13.87 -28.33
CA ILE A 56 13.71 14.57 -28.22
C ILE A 56 14.45 14.64 -29.57
N ALA A 57 14.35 13.61 -30.41
CA ALA A 57 15.00 13.61 -31.72
C ALA A 57 14.37 14.63 -32.68
N LEU A 58 13.06 14.85 -32.58
CA LEU A 58 12.33 15.86 -33.34
C LEU A 58 12.55 17.27 -32.80
N ASN A 59 12.58 17.42 -31.48
CA ASN A 59 12.91 18.68 -30.81
C ASN A 59 13.86 18.43 -29.62
N PRO A 60 15.18 18.67 -29.80
CA PRO A 60 16.19 18.47 -28.75
C PRO A 60 16.03 19.30 -27.49
N LYS A 61 15.16 20.32 -27.50
CA LYS A 61 14.84 21.14 -26.33
C LYS A 61 13.43 20.90 -25.81
N PHE A 62 12.79 19.79 -26.19
CA PHE A 62 11.44 19.49 -25.71
C PHE A 62 11.44 19.07 -24.25
N SER A 63 11.26 20.04 -23.36
CA SER A 63 11.36 19.92 -21.90
C SER A 63 10.55 18.74 -21.33
N LYS A 64 9.31 18.56 -21.80
CA LYS A 64 8.39 17.52 -21.33
C LYS A 64 8.88 16.10 -21.59
N ALA A 65 9.55 15.84 -22.72
CA ALA A 65 10.10 14.50 -22.99
C ALA A 65 11.29 14.15 -22.10
N TYR A 66 12.13 15.14 -21.75
CA TYR A 66 13.18 14.93 -20.74
C TYR A 66 12.59 14.63 -19.35
N ALA A 67 11.52 15.32 -18.96
CA ALA A 67 10.80 15.02 -17.72
C ALA A 67 10.14 13.62 -17.77
N GLY A 68 9.57 13.22 -18.92
CA GLY A 68 9.07 11.86 -19.13
C GLY A 68 10.15 10.80 -18.97
N ASN A 69 11.31 10.99 -19.60
CA ASN A 69 12.48 10.11 -19.44
C ASN A 69 13.00 10.07 -17.99
N SER A 70 12.93 11.18 -17.27
CA SER A 70 13.25 11.23 -15.84
C SER A 70 12.35 10.27 -15.04
N LEU A 71 11.04 10.32 -15.29
CA LEU A 71 10.09 9.41 -14.64
C LEU A 71 10.37 7.96 -14.99
N VAL A 72 10.64 7.64 -16.27
CA VAL A 72 11.01 6.27 -16.68
C VAL A 72 12.23 5.77 -15.89
N ASN A 73 13.29 6.58 -15.79
CA ASN A 73 14.47 6.23 -15.00
C ASN A 73 14.12 6.01 -13.52
N ALA A 74 13.28 6.87 -12.94
CA ALA A 74 12.86 6.76 -11.55
C ALA A 74 12.06 5.48 -11.26
N TYR A 75 11.13 5.11 -12.14
CA TYR A 75 10.39 3.84 -12.02
C TYR A 75 11.30 2.60 -12.18
N GLN A 76 12.43 2.74 -12.88
CA GLN A 76 13.44 1.70 -13.01
C GLN A 76 14.50 1.72 -11.90
N GLY A 77 14.38 2.63 -10.92
CA GLY A 77 15.30 2.77 -9.79
C GLY A 77 16.60 3.49 -10.09
N ASP A 78 16.82 3.97 -11.33
CA ASP A 78 17.98 4.79 -11.68
C ASP A 78 17.71 6.26 -11.36
N PHE A 79 17.73 6.59 -10.06
CA PHE A 79 17.46 7.94 -9.59
C PHE A 79 18.51 8.96 -10.02
N LYS A 80 19.73 8.51 -10.34
CA LYS A 80 20.78 9.39 -10.86
C LYS A 80 20.48 9.84 -12.28
N ALA A 81 20.16 8.89 -13.18
CA ALA A 81 19.75 9.23 -14.53
C ALA A 81 18.41 9.98 -14.55
N ALA A 82 17.53 9.72 -13.58
CA ALA A 82 16.29 10.46 -13.40
C ALA A 82 16.56 11.93 -13.09
N ASP A 83 17.43 12.23 -12.12
CA ASP A 83 17.81 13.61 -11.76
C ASP A 83 18.51 14.33 -12.92
N ASP A 84 19.45 13.68 -13.60
CA ASP A 84 20.15 14.26 -14.76
C ASP A 84 19.17 14.62 -15.90
N SER A 85 18.16 13.79 -16.14
CA SER A 85 17.09 14.06 -17.11
C SER A 85 16.17 15.18 -16.64
N MET A 86 15.86 15.25 -15.34
CA MET A 86 15.02 16.30 -14.75
C MET A 86 15.70 17.68 -14.80
N LYS A 87 17.02 17.73 -14.60
CA LYS A 87 17.82 18.95 -14.77
C LYS A 87 17.76 19.48 -16.19
N LYS A 88 17.87 18.60 -17.20
CA LYS A 88 17.69 18.96 -18.61
C LYS A 88 16.28 19.48 -18.88
N ALA A 89 15.26 18.78 -18.39
CA ALA A 89 13.86 19.19 -18.52
C ALA A 89 13.65 20.62 -17.99
N TRP A 90 14.17 20.91 -16.80
CA TRP A 90 14.12 22.26 -16.21
C TRP A 90 14.87 23.29 -17.05
N SER A 91 16.07 22.96 -17.55
CA SER A 91 16.88 23.90 -18.36
C SER A 91 16.24 24.28 -19.70
N TYR A 92 15.35 23.45 -20.21
CA TYR A 92 14.64 23.68 -21.47
C TYR A 92 13.19 24.16 -21.29
N ALA A 93 12.69 24.22 -20.05
CA ALA A 93 11.33 24.69 -19.79
C ALA A 93 11.29 26.23 -19.86
N GLU A 94 10.67 26.76 -20.90
CA GLU A 94 10.61 28.21 -21.13
C GLU A 94 9.28 28.78 -20.63
N SER A 95 8.18 28.10 -20.93
CA SER A 95 6.83 28.53 -20.57
C SER A 95 6.42 28.10 -19.15
N ASP A 96 5.44 28.79 -18.59
CA ASP A 96 4.88 28.45 -17.28
C ASP A 96 4.19 27.07 -17.29
N SER A 97 3.55 26.69 -18.40
CA SER A 97 2.97 25.35 -18.56
C SER A 97 4.03 24.24 -18.52
N GLU A 98 5.20 24.46 -19.13
CA GLU A 98 6.31 23.50 -19.07
C GLU A 98 6.94 23.43 -17.68
N LYS A 99 7.15 24.59 -17.03
CA LYS A 99 7.66 24.64 -15.65
C LYS A 99 6.72 23.96 -14.67
N LEU A 100 5.41 24.18 -14.80
CA LEU A 100 4.37 23.49 -14.03
C LEU A 100 4.51 21.97 -14.19
N PHE A 101 4.61 21.49 -15.44
CA PHE A 101 4.79 20.06 -15.71
C PHE A 101 6.08 19.51 -15.07
N VAL A 102 7.20 20.24 -15.15
CA VAL A 102 8.45 19.84 -14.51
C VAL A 102 8.31 19.78 -12.99
N HIS A 103 7.66 20.76 -12.34
CA HIS A 103 7.40 20.71 -10.90
C HIS A 103 6.57 19.49 -10.51
N ILE A 104 5.50 19.18 -11.27
CA ILE A 104 4.68 17.99 -11.04
C ILE A 104 5.53 16.71 -11.18
N CYS A 105 6.36 16.61 -12.21
CA CYS A 105 7.27 15.48 -12.39
C CYS A 105 8.30 15.37 -11.27
N ARG A 106 8.74 16.47 -10.65
CA ARG A 106 9.63 16.45 -9.48
C ARG A 106 8.93 15.93 -8.22
N ILE A 107 7.67 16.29 -7.99
CA ILE A 107 6.86 15.71 -6.90
C ILE A 107 6.86 14.18 -7.03
N ARG A 108 6.60 13.67 -8.25
CA ARG A 108 6.63 12.24 -8.55
C ARG A 108 8.02 11.63 -8.33
N LEU A 109 9.08 12.29 -8.81
CA LEU A 109 10.46 11.83 -8.65
C LEU A 109 10.84 11.69 -7.17
N PHE A 110 10.58 12.70 -6.35
CA PHE A 110 10.87 12.64 -4.91
C PHE A 110 10.05 11.56 -4.20
N THR A 111 8.78 11.39 -4.60
CA THR A 111 7.90 10.35 -4.05
C THR A 111 8.36 8.94 -4.41
N LEU A 112 8.89 8.74 -5.62
CA LEU A 112 9.43 7.46 -6.07
C LEU A 112 10.79 7.16 -5.43
N SER A 113 11.67 8.15 -5.36
CA SER A 113 13.03 7.97 -4.84
C SER A 113 13.07 7.76 -3.36
N LYS A 114 12.24 8.50 -2.59
CA LYS A 114 12.31 8.55 -1.12
C LYS A 114 13.76 8.64 -0.65
N ALA A 115 14.54 9.46 -1.35
CA ALA A 115 16.01 9.38 -1.36
C ALA A 115 16.63 9.62 0.03
N ASP A 116 15.98 10.43 0.85
CA ASP A 116 16.39 10.79 2.21
C ASP A 116 15.16 10.95 3.11
N LYS A 117 15.33 11.51 4.32
CA LYS A 117 14.22 11.74 5.26
C LYS A 117 13.35 12.93 4.88
N ASP A 118 13.83 13.82 4.02
CA ASP A 118 13.23 15.11 3.68
C ASP A 118 12.48 15.07 2.34
N TRP A 119 12.45 13.91 1.66
CA TRP A 119 11.78 13.71 0.37
C TRP A 119 10.35 14.27 0.31
N LEU A 120 9.58 14.16 1.42
CA LEU A 120 8.22 14.68 1.49
C LEU A 120 8.20 16.21 1.52
N ASP A 121 9.16 16.83 2.21
CA ASP A 121 9.27 18.28 2.25
C ASP A 121 9.77 18.85 0.92
N ASP A 122 10.63 18.13 0.20
CA ASP A 122 11.00 18.49 -1.17
C ASP A 122 9.83 18.36 -2.15
N ALA A 123 9.01 17.31 -2.01
CA ALA A 123 7.75 17.20 -2.75
C ALA A 123 6.80 18.38 -2.44
N LYS A 124 6.64 18.77 -1.18
CA LYS A 124 5.85 19.95 -0.78
C LYS A 124 6.41 21.26 -1.37
N LYS A 125 7.73 21.43 -1.41
CA LYS A 125 8.36 22.63 -1.99
C LYS A 125 8.04 22.73 -3.48
N GLU A 126 8.11 21.64 -4.23
CA GLU A 126 7.75 21.64 -5.65
C GLU A 126 6.24 21.80 -5.86
N PHE A 127 5.41 21.21 -5.01
CA PHE A 127 3.96 21.45 -5.00
C PHE A 127 3.63 22.94 -4.81
N ASN A 128 4.25 23.59 -3.82
CA ASN A 128 4.07 25.03 -3.58
C ASN A 128 4.51 25.90 -4.77
N LYS A 129 5.49 25.46 -5.56
CA LYS A 129 5.87 26.14 -6.81
C LYS A 129 4.87 25.88 -7.92
N ALA A 130 4.36 24.64 -8.05
CA ALA A 130 3.33 24.28 -9.02
C ALA A 130 2.05 25.10 -8.83
N ILE A 131 1.51 25.17 -7.60
CA ILE A 131 0.25 25.90 -7.33
C ILE A 131 0.38 27.42 -7.44
N LYS A 132 1.61 27.97 -7.38
CA LYS A 132 1.86 29.38 -7.69
C LYS A 132 1.75 29.69 -9.18
N ILE A 133 2.05 28.71 -10.03
CA ILE A 133 1.88 28.82 -11.48
C ILE A 133 0.42 28.60 -11.85
N ASP A 134 -0.18 27.51 -11.32
CA ASP A 134 -1.57 27.17 -11.54
C ASP A 134 -2.19 26.60 -10.26
N SER A 135 -2.94 27.44 -9.55
CA SER A 135 -3.67 27.05 -8.35
C SER A 135 -4.79 26.03 -8.59
N GLY A 136 -5.20 25.83 -9.84
CA GLY A 136 -6.22 24.86 -10.25
C GLY A 136 -5.66 23.57 -10.84
N SER A 137 -4.35 23.29 -10.67
CA SER A 137 -3.72 22.10 -11.27
C SER A 137 -4.13 20.82 -10.53
N ALA A 138 -5.15 20.12 -11.05
CA ALA A 138 -5.58 18.83 -10.50
C ALA A 138 -4.43 17.81 -10.44
N ALA A 139 -3.55 17.79 -11.45
CA ALA A 139 -2.34 16.98 -11.44
C ALA A 139 -1.42 17.25 -10.23
N ALA A 140 -1.18 18.51 -9.88
CA ALA A 140 -0.33 18.86 -8.74
C ALA A 140 -0.93 18.36 -7.42
N TYR A 141 -2.22 18.54 -7.20
CA TYR A 141 -2.92 18.03 -6.01
C TYR A 141 -2.93 16.50 -5.98
N TYR A 142 -3.20 15.83 -7.11
CA TYR A 142 -3.21 14.38 -7.18
C TYR A 142 -1.86 13.78 -6.76
N PHE A 143 -0.76 14.23 -7.37
CA PHE A 143 0.56 13.68 -7.05
C PHE A 143 1.06 14.09 -5.65
N MET A 144 0.61 15.23 -5.11
CA MET A 144 0.85 15.56 -3.70
C MET A 144 0.07 14.64 -2.75
N GLY A 145 -1.16 14.26 -3.10
CA GLY A 145 -1.93 13.25 -2.38
C GLY A 145 -1.25 11.89 -2.38
N VAL A 146 -0.70 11.48 -3.52
CA VAL A 146 0.13 10.27 -3.62
C VAL A 146 1.36 10.38 -2.71
N ALA A 147 2.06 11.52 -2.69
CA ALA A 147 3.19 11.75 -1.80
C ALA A 147 2.81 11.59 -0.32
N PHE A 148 1.73 12.22 0.13
CA PHE A 148 1.24 12.05 1.51
C PHE A 148 0.84 10.61 1.83
N LYS A 149 0.19 9.90 0.89
CA LYS A 149 -0.18 8.49 1.04
C LYS A 149 1.06 7.61 1.20
N THR A 150 2.09 7.85 0.39
CA THR A 150 3.39 7.16 0.49
C THR A 150 4.09 7.44 1.83
N ALA A 151 3.90 8.63 2.39
CA ALA A 151 4.35 8.98 3.74
C ALA A 151 3.46 8.41 4.86
N LEU A 152 2.43 7.63 4.53
CA LEU A 152 1.43 7.08 5.47
C LEU A 152 0.67 8.17 6.25
N ASN A 153 0.57 9.36 5.66
CA ASN A 153 -0.21 10.49 6.16
C ASN A 153 -1.54 10.58 5.41
N PHE A 154 -2.48 9.72 5.81
CA PHE A 154 -3.76 9.55 5.13
C PHE A 154 -4.72 10.73 5.29
N ALA A 155 -4.56 11.54 6.34
CA ALA A 155 -5.35 12.75 6.53
C ALA A 155 -5.04 13.79 5.44
N ASP A 156 -3.76 14.14 5.30
CA ASP A 156 -3.31 15.10 4.29
C ASP A 156 -3.49 14.54 2.88
N ALA A 157 -3.26 13.24 2.67
CA ALA A 157 -3.55 12.58 1.40
C ALA A 157 -5.02 12.75 0.99
N GLY A 158 -5.94 12.48 1.91
CA GLY A 158 -7.37 12.64 1.68
C GLY A 158 -7.78 14.08 1.36
N GLN A 159 -7.13 15.08 1.98
CA GLN A 159 -7.38 16.49 1.64
C GLN A 159 -6.93 16.81 0.21
N MET A 160 -5.74 16.35 -0.19
CA MET A 160 -5.23 16.59 -1.54
C MET A 160 -6.11 15.90 -2.61
N PHE A 161 -6.52 14.65 -2.39
CA PHE A 161 -7.43 13.97 -3.33
C PHE A 161 -8.80 14.64 -3.40
N ARG A 162 -9.33 15.14 -2.29
CA ARG A 162 -10.56 15.92 -2.29
C ARG A 162 -10.44 17.18 -3.16
N GLN A 163 -9.31 17.88 -3.10
CA GLN A 163 -9.09 19.06 -3.95
C GLN A 163 -9.13 18.71 -5.45
N VAL A 164 -8.67 17.52 -5.85
CA VAL A 164 -8.81 17.04 -7.25
C VAL A 164 -10.29 16.91 -7.64
N LEU A 165 -11.13 16.38 -6.74
CA LEU A 165 -12.56 16.26 -6.97
C LEU A 165 -13.26 17.62 -7.05
N ASP A 166 -12.83 18.58 -6.21
CA ASP A 166 -13.35 19.95 -6.22
C ASP A 166 -12.97 20.69 -7.52
N ILE A 167 -11.74 20.47 -8.03
CA ILE A 167 -11.28 21.03 -9.31
C ILE A 167 -12.00 20.39 -10.51
N ASN A 168 -12.34 19.10 -10.41
CA ASN A 168 -13.12 18.33 -11.40
C ASN A 168 -12.53 18.35 -12.83
N ARG A 169 -11.24 17.97 -12.96
CA ARG A 169 -10.53 17.85 -14.24
C ARG A 169 -9.84 16.47 -14.38
N GLU A 170 -8.56 16.43 -14.73
CA GLU A 170 -7.78 15.20 -14.77
C GLU A 170 -7.71 14.51 -13.39
N TYR A 171 -7.50 13.19 -13.39
CA TYR A 171 -7.36 12.34 -12.18
C TYR A 171 -8.59 12.23 -11.27
N VAL A 172 -9.78 12.71 -11.66
CA VAL A 172 -10.99 12.65 -10.80
C VAL A 172 -11.33 11.23 -10.37
N LYS A 173 -11.29 10.26 -11.29
CA LYS A 173 -11.65 8.86 -11.00
C LYS A 173 -10.64 8.23 -10.03
N GLU A 174 -9.35 8.44 -10.28
CA GLU A 174 -8.26 7.95 -9.47
C GLU A 174 -8.29 8.60 -8.07
N ALA A 175 -8.49 9.91 -8.01
CA ALA A 175 -8.58 10.66 -6.76
C ALA A 175 -9.79 10.24 -5.93
N ASP A 176 -10.94 9.94 -6.54
CA ASP A 176 -12.13 9.47 -5.79
C ASP A 176 -11.84 8.14 -5.09
N ALA A 177 -11.23 7.17 -5.81
CA ALA A 177 -10.84 5.90 -5.22
C ALA A 177 -9.85 6.09 -4.06
N GLU A 178 -8.84 6.94 -4.25
CA GLU A 178 -7.81 7.21 -3.25
C GLU A 178 -8.32 8.03 -2.05
N TRP A 179 -9.27 8.93 -2.27
CA TRP A 179 -9.96 9.68 -1.23
C TRP A 179 -10.79 8.74 -0.36
N ASN A 180 -11.58 7.86 -0.98
CA ASN A 180 -12.39 6.86 -0.28
C ASN A 180 -11.52 5.91 0.55
N LEU A 181 -10.42 5.41 -0.01
CA LEU A 181 -9.44 4.61 0.74
C LEU A 181 -8.86 5.39 1.92
N SER A 182 -8.41 6.62 1.69
CA SER A 182 -7.81 7.47 2.74
C SER A 182 -8.78 7.74 3.89
N GLN A 183 -10.06 7.99 3.60
CA GLN A 183 -11.10 8.13 4.62
C GLN A 183 -11.31 6.84 5.40
N LYS A 184 -11.34 5.70 4.70
CA LYS A 184 -11.55 4.39 5.31
C LYS A 184 -10.40 4.03 6.26
N ILE A 185 -9.16 4.33 5.88
CA ILE A 185 -7.98 4.13 6.75
C ILE A 185 -8.02 5.07 7.96
N GLN A 186 -8.41 6.34 7.77
CA GLN A 186 -8.60 7.27 8.89
C GLN A 186 -9.66 6.77 9.88
N ARG A 187 -10.77 6.21 9.40
CA ARG A 187 -11.77 5.54 10.24
C ARG A 187 -11.20 4.29 10.91
N ALA A 188 -10.33 3.53 10.26
CA ALA A 188 -9.73 2.36 10.89
C ALA A 188 -8.74 2.71 12.02
N MET A 189 -8.22 3.95 12.03
CA MET A 189 -7.29 4.47 13.05
C MET A 189 -6.11 3.53 13.38
N PRO A 190 -5.33 3.08 12.37
CA PRO A 190 -4.15 2.25 12.62
C PRO A 190 -3.14 2.97 13.53
N GLY A 191 -2.73 2.30 14.60
CA GLY A 191 -1.82 2.83 15.60
C GLY A 191 -0.35 2.59 15.30
N THR A 192 -0.01 1.62 14.44
CA THR A 192 1.37 1.26 14.10
C THR A 192 1.70 1.51 12.64
N VAL A 193 3.00 1.61 12.34
CA VAL A 193 3.49 1.73 10.96
C VAL A 193 3.16 0.47 10.16
N ALA A 194 3.21 -0.72 10.78
CA ALA A 194 2.81 -1.96 10.13
C ALA A 194 1.32 -1.95 9.77
N GLY A 195 0.45 -1.57 10.72
CA GLY A 195 -0.99 -1.42 10.45
C GLY A 195 -1.24 -0.44 9.31
N LYS A 196 -0.60 0.73 9.30
CA LYS A 196 -0.71 1.71 8.20
C LYS A 196 -0.28 1.15 6.84
N LYS A 197 0.77 0.31 6.78
CA LYS A 197 1.22 -0.34 5.55
C LYS A 197 0.25 -1.43 5.10
N ILE A 198 -0.20 -2.27 6.03
CA ILE A 198 -1.17 -3.34 5.78
C ILE A 198 -2.49 -2.74 5.28
N ALA A 199 -2.89 -1.56 5.79
CA ALA A 199 -4.09 -0.85 5.35
C ALA A 199 -4.14 -0.58 3.83
N LEU A 200 -2.98 -0.53 3.16
CA LEU A 200 -2.85 -0.30 1.73
C LEU A 200 -2.90 -1.59 0.89
N LEU A 201 -2.93 -2.76 1.53
CA LEU A 201 -2.99 -4.05 0.82
C LEU A 201 -4.41 -4.37 0.38
N GLU A 202 -4.56 -4.76 -0.89
CA GLU A 202 -5.84 -5.25 -1.43
C GLU A 202 -6.26 -6.59 -0.80
N ARG A 203 -5.28 -7.40 -0.37
CA ARG A 203 -5.48 -8.71 0.24
C ARG A 203 -4.40 -8.91 1.31
N ILE A 204 -4.81 -9.33 2.50
CA ILE A 204 -3.86 -9.69 3.58
C ILE A 204 -3.47 -11.16 3.51
N THR A 205 -2.25 -11.43 3.96
CA THR A 205 -1.73 -12.79 4.19
C THR A 205 -1.93 -13.23 5.64
N ARG A 206 -1.64 -14.50 5.93
CA ARG A 206 -1.62 -15.02 7.31
C ARG A 206 -0.63 -14.26 8.19
N ALA A 207 0.53 -13.88 7.66
CA ALA A 207 1.50 -13.08 8.39
C ALA A 207 1.01 -11.66 8.69
N ASP A 208 0.33 -11.03 7.73
CA ASP A 208 -0.27 -9.71 7.95
C ASP A 208 -1.36 -9.76 9.02
N ALA A 209 -2.23 -10.78 9.00
CA ALA A 209 -3.23 -10.99 10.04
C ALA A 209 -2.60 -11.19 11.42
N ALA A 210 -1.53 -11.98 11.51
CA ALA A 210 -0.76 -12.16 12.74
C ALA A 210 -0.20 -10.83 13.27
N ALA A 211 0.44 -10.04 12.41
CA ALA A 211 0.96 -8.72 12.76
C ALA A 211 -0.15 -7.75 13.18
N LEU A 212 -1.30 -7.74 12.50
CA LEU A 212 -2.43 -6.92 12.91
C LEU A 212 -2.93 -7.30 14.32
N PHE A 213 -3.06 -8.59 14.64
CA PHE A 213 -3.51 -9.00 15.97
C PHE A 213 -2.49 -8.72 17.06
N MET A 214 -1.20 -8.92 16.80
CA MET A 214 -0.12 -8.66 17.77
C MET A 214 0.13 -7.16 17.95
N GLU A 215 0.23 -6.41 16.87
CA GLU A 215 0.63 -5.01 16.90
C GLU A 215 -0.53 -4.05 17.11
N GLU A 216 -1.67 -4.27 16.46
CA GLU A 216 -2.81 -3.35 16.54
C GLU A 216 -3.77 -3.76 17.65
N LEU A 217 -4.18 -5.02 17.70
CA LEU A 217 -5.11 -5.50 18.74
C LEU A 217 -4.41 -5.72 20.10
N LYS A 218 -3.09 -5.88 20.12
CA LYS A 218 -2.29 -6.22 21.34
C LYS A 218 -2.82 -7.47 22.02
N ILE A 219 -3.11 -8.50 21.23
CA ILE A 219 -3.85 -9.68 21.68
C ILE A 219 -3.15 -10.46 22.80
N ASP A 220 -1.83 -10.48 22.82
CA ASP A 220 -1.02 -11.09 23.88
C ASP A 220 -1.27 -10.40 25.25
N VAL A 221 -1.41 -9.07 25.25
CA VAL A 221 -1.75 -8.29 26.44
C VAL A 221 -3.20 -8.56 26.84
N LEU A 222 -4.11 -8.68 25.88
CA LEU A 222 -5.52 -8.98 26.15
C LEU A 222 -5.69 -10.33 26.83
N TYR A 223 -5.01 -11.35 26.31
CA TYR A 223 -5.10 -12.71 26.83
C TYR A 223 -4.51 -12.77 28.24
N LYS A 224 -3.35 -12.15 28.48
CA LYS A 224 -2.73 -12.08 29.82
C LYS A 224 -3.61 -11.39 30.88
N LYS A 225 -4.39 -10.38 30.50
CA LYS A 225 -5.27 -9.65 31.42
C LYS A 225 -6.54 -10.43 31.77
N ARG A 226 -6.98 -11.34 30.91
CA ARG A 226 -8.28 -12.01 31.03
C ARG A 226 -8.20 -13.51 31.26
N THR A 227 -7.02 -14.13 31.18
CA THR A 227 -6.81 -15.47 31.72
C THR A 227 -6.99 -15.43 33.25
N PRO A 228 -7.92 -16.20 33.83
CA PRO A 228 -7.97 -16.39 35.27
C PRO A 228 -6.59 -16.90 35.71
N LYS A 229 -5.97 -16.28 36.71
CA LYS A 229 -4.83 -16.88 37.39
C LYS A 229 -5.34 -18.13 38.11
N THR A 230 -5.31 -19.27 37.45
CA THR A 230 -5.50 -20.56 38.10
C THR A 230 -4.26 -20.79 38.95
N PHE A 231 -4.32 -20.40 40.23
CA PHE A 231 -3.35 -20.84 41.21
C PHE A 231 -3.60 -22.34 41.42
N ASP A 232 -2.77 -23.14 40.78
CA ASP A 232 -2.75 -24.57 41.03
C ASP A 232 -2.10 -24.80 42.39
N ASN A 233 -2.92 -24.83 43.44
CA ASN A 233 -2.49 -25.12 44.81
C ASN A 233 -2.30 -26.62 45.05
N THR A 234 -2.39 -27.46 44.01
CA THR A 234 -2.10 -28.89 44.14
C THR A 234 -0.59 -29.11 44.08
N PHE A 235 -0.10 -29.97 44.99
CA PHE A 235 1.29 -30.38 45.00
C PHE A 235 1.63 -31.08 43.68
N LYS A 236 2.44 -30.43 42.84
CA LYS A 236 3.02 -31.06 41.65
C LYS A 236 4.34 -31.70 42.01
N ASP A 237 4.41 -33.01 41.84
CA ASP A 237 5.67 -33.75 41.83
C ASP A 237 6.67 -33.05 40.86
N PRO A 238 7.86 -32.62 41.33
CA PRO A 238 8.82 -31.86 40.53
C PRO A 238 9.25 -32.56 39.23
N GLU A 239 9.28 -33.89 39.21
CA GLU A 239 9.63 -34.70 38.04
C GLU A 239 8.48 -34.72 37.02
N LYS A 240 7.23 -34.85 37.50
CA LYS A 240 6.04 -34.78 36.64
C LYS A 240 5.71 -33.37 36.16
N ALA A 241 6.06 -32.34 36.91
CA ALA A 241 5.92 -30.94 36.51
C ALA A 241 6.88 -30.59 35.35
N LYS A 242 8.09 -31.16 35.34
CA LYS A 242 9.02 -31.05 34.21
C LYS A 242 8.55 -31.82 32.97
N ALA A 243 7.88 -32.97 33.16
CA ALA A 243 7.29 -33.76 32.07
C ALA A 243 5.96 -33.18 31.54
N ALA A 244 5.25 -32.39 32.34
CA ALA A 244 4.01 -31.70 31.99
C ALA A 244 4.24 -30.26 31.49
N ALA A 245 5.51 -29.84 31.34
CA ALA A 245 5.81 -28.63 30.60
C ALA A 245 5.26 -28.81 29.17
N SER A 246 4.27 -27.99 28.79
CA SER A 246 3.76 -27.98 27.42
C SER A 246 4.94 -27.94 26.47
N PRO A 247 4.95 -28.79 25.41
CA PRO A 247 6.06 -28.80 24.47
C PRO A 247 6.34 -27.36 24.03
N ALA A 248 7.62 -26.99 23.97
CA ALA A 248 8.01 -25.67 23.48
C ALA A 248 7.20 -25.37 22.20
N PRO A 249 6.61 -24.17 22.08
CA PRO A 249 5.74 -23.84 20.95
C PRO A 249 6.47 -24.23 19.68
N ARG A 250 5.84 -25.06 18.83
CA ARG A 250 6.45 -25.52 17.59
C ARG A 250 6.81 -24.29 16.76
N ALA A 251 8.08 -23.93 16.77
CA ALA A 251 8.58 -22.86 15.92
C ALA A 251 8.35 -23.29 14.47
N ALA A 252 7.59 -22.49 13.73
CA ALA A 252 7.31 -22.80 12.34
C ALA A 252 8.62 -22.84 11.53
N THR A 253 8.76 -23.82 10.64
CA THR A 253 10.03 -24.11 9.96
C THR A 253 10.34 -23.13 8.82
N ASP A 254 9.35 -22.38 8.34
CA ASP A 254 9.37 -21.55 7.14
C ASP A 254 9.40 -20.03 7.42
N ILE A 255 9.55 -19.61 8.68
CA ILE A 255 9.48 -18.19 9.08
C ILE A 255 10.81 -17.57 9.49
N ALA A 256 11.92 -18.32 9.42
CA ALA A 256 13.20 -17.91 10.00
C ALA A 256 13.71 -16.56 9.47
N ALA A 257 13.50 -16.28 8.18
CA ALA A 257 13.88 -15.02 7.51
C ALA A 257 12.69 -14.07 7.29
N HIS A 258 11.51 -14.39 7.79
CA HIS A 258 10.30 -13.60 7.56
C HIS A 258 10.33 -12.32 8.41
N PRO A 259 10.02 -11.13 7.85
CA PRO A 259 10.07 -9.87 8.61
C PRO A 259 9.12 -9.83 9.81
N LEU A 260 7.98 -10.53 9.71
CA LEU A 260 6.97 -10.65 10.77
C LEU A 260 7.17 -11.89 11.66
N LYS A 261 8.38 -12.47 11.71
CA LYS A 261 8.67 -13.69 12.48
C LYS A 261 8.22 -13.59 13.94
N ALA A 262 8.52 -12.47 14.61
CA ALA A 262 8.19 -12.29 16.02
C ALA A 262 6.67 -12.28 16.27
N ASP A 263 5.90 -11.64 15.38
CA ASP A 263 4.44 -11.63 15.47
C ASP A 263 3.84 -13.01 15.24
N ILE A 264 4.38 -13.75 14.26
CA ILE A 264 3.96 -15.12 13.97
C ILE A 264 4.25 -16.05 15.16
N GLU A 265 5.46 -15.99 15.72
CA GLU A 265 5.83 -16.78 16.90
C GLU A 265 4.94 -16.44 18.11
N GLY A 266 4.59 -15.16 18.28
CA GLY A 266 3.65 -14.72 19.31
C GLY A 266 2.25 -15.30 19.10
N ILE A 267 1.72 -15.28 17.89
CA ILE A 267 0.39 -15.82 17.57
C ILE A 267 0.32 -17.33 17.74
N LEU A 268 1.37 -18.06 17.34
CA LEU A 268 1.44 -19.51 17.51
C LEU A 268 1.33 -19.91 19.00
N GLN A 269 1.84 -19.10 19.92
CA GLN A 269 1.71 -19.32 21.37
C GLN A 269 0.30 -19.10 21.90
N LEU A 270 -0.53 -18.32 21.19
CA LEU A 270 -1.91 -18.02 21.56
C LEU A 270 -2.92 -18.99 20.94
N GLU A 271 -2.43 -19.90 20.08
CA GLU A 271 -3.18 -20.96 19.40
C GLU A 271 -4.45 -20.43 18.72
N ILE A 272 -4.36 -19.28 18.05
CA ILE A 272 -5.53 -18.64 17.43
C ILE A 272 -5.98 -19.48 16.24
N ARG A 273 -7.28 -19.81 16.22
CA ARG A 273 -7.87 -20.60 15.15
C ARG A 273 -7.71 -19.93 13.79
N GLY A 274 -7.18 -20.66 12.82
CA GLY A 274 -6.84 -20.16 11.48
C GLY A 274 -5.42 -19.61 11.35
N LEU A 275 -4.66 -19.50 12.45
CA LEU A 275 -3.25 -19.06 12.46
C LEU A 275 -2.34 -20.10 13.15
N GLU A 276 -2.76 -21.36 13.22
CA GLU A 276 -1.94 -22.46 13.71
C GLU A 276 -0.89 -22.89 12.67
N ALA A 277 0.17 -23.55 13.13
CA ALA A 277 1.07 -24.26 12.23
C ALA A 277 0.35 -25.46 11.62
N TYR A 278 0.62 -25.73 10.34
CA TYR A 278 0.14 -26.92 9.64
C TYR A 278 0.80 -28.19 10.21
N PRO A 279 0.23 -29.39 9.94
CA PRO A 279 0.78 -30.66 10.42
C PRO A 279 2.23 -30.94 9.97
N ASP A 280 2.66 -30.33 8.87
CA ASP A 280 4.04 -30.38 8.34
C ASP A 280 5.02 -29.45 9.09
N GLY A 281 4.55 -28.70 10.08
CA GLY A 281 5.35 -27.75 10.87
C GLY A 281 5.54 -26.38 10.21
N THR A 282 4.91 -26.13 9.05
CA THR A 282 4.97 -24.83 8.37
C THR A 282 3.86 -23.89 8.87
N PHE A 283 4.09 -22.58 8.81
CA PHE A 283 3.06 -21.56 9.07
C PHE A 283 2.43 -21.03 7.78
N ARG A 284 3.18 -21.07 6.66
CA ARG A 284 2.81 -20.53 5.34
C ARG A 284 2.43 -19.05 5.41
N PRO A 285 3.39 -18.16 5.74
CA PRO A 285 3.12 -16.75 6.01
C PRO A 285 2.44 -16.01 4.85
N ASN A 286 2.66 -16.46 3.61
CA ASN A 286 2.16 -15.82 2.39
C ASN A 286 0.79 -16.33 1.93
N ASP A 287 0.20 -17.35 2.58
CA ASP A 287 -1.15 -17.79 2.20
C ASP A 287 -2.13 -16.64 2.42
N MET A 288 -3.02 -16.44 1.45
CA MET A 288 -4.01 -15.38 1.47
C MET A 288 -5.13 -15.71 2.45
N VAL A 289 -5.58 -14.71 3.21
CA VAL A 289 -6.72 -14.85 4.12
C VAL A 289 -8.00 -14.44 3.40
N ASP A 290 -8.98 -15.35 3.41
CA ASP A 290 -10.34 -15.06 2.98
C ASP A 290 -11.24 -14.64 4.15
N ARG A 291 -12.41 -14.09 3.83
CA ARG A 291 -13.35 -13.54 4.81
C ARG A 291 -13.89 -14.59 5.78
N ALA A 292 -14.07 -15.84 5.33
CA ALA A 292 -14.48 -16.96 6.17
C ALA A 292 -13.43 -17.29 7.23
N THR A 293 -12.18 -17.46 6.80
CA THR A 293 -11.04 -17.76 7.68
C THR A 293 -10.82 -16.62 8.65
N TYR A 294 -10.91 -15.36 8.18
CA TYR A 294 -10.81 -14.21 9.06
C TYR A 294 -11.94 -14.16 10.10
N ALA A 295 -13.19 -14.46 9.71
CA ALA A 295 -14.31 -14.58 10.66
C ALA A 295 -14.06 -15.66 11.73
N MET A 296 -13.47 -16.80 11.34
CA MET A 296 -13.08 -17.86 12.27
C MET A 296 -12.01 -17.39 13.26
N MET A 297 -11.02 -16.62 12.81
CA MET A 297 -10.01 -16.01 13.68
C MET A 297 -10.68 -15.06 14.69
N ILE A 298 -11.53 -14.15 14.21
CA ILE A 298 -12.20 -13.17 15.06
C ILE A 298 -13.10 -13.84 16.09
N GLU A 299 -13.88 -14.85 15.72
CA GLU A 299 -14.71 -15.59 16.68
C GLU A 299 -13.86 -16.23 17.79
N ASP A 300 -12.75 -16.89 17.43
CA ASP A 300 -11.86 -17.51 18.42
C ASP A 300 -11.27 -16.47 19.39
N ILE A 301 -10.88 -15.31 18.86
CA ILE A 301 -10.43 -14.17 19.65
C ILE A 301 -11.55 -13.70 20.60
N LEU A 302 -12.78 -13.53 20.12
CA LEU A 302 -13.90 -13.12 20.96
C LEU A 302 -14.15 -14.14 22.08
N ILE A 303 -14.17 -15.44 21.79
CA ILE A 303 -14.35 -16.51 22.79
C ILE A 303 -13.26 -16.41 23.85
N LYS A 304 -11.99 -16.37 23.45
CA LYS A 304 -10.85 -16.37 24.39
C LYS A 304 -10.77 -15.09 25.20
N VAL A 305 -11.09 -13.94 24.62
CA VAL A 305 -11.06 -12.65 25.32
C VAL A 305 -12.27 -12.47 26.23
N THR A 306 -13.44 -12.97 25.87
CA THR A 306 -14.65 -12.82 26.72
C THR A 306 -14.82 -13.95 27.74
N GLY A 307 -14.21 -15.11 27.49
CA GLY A 307 -14.48 -16.34 28.23
C GLY A 307 -15.84 -16.97 27.89
N ASP A 308 -16.56 -16.44 26.90
CA ASP A 308 -17.88 -16.92 26.51
C ASP A 308 -17.76 -18.06 25.48
N SER A 309 -17.70 -19.29 25.97
CA SER A 309 -17.67 -20.48 25.13
C SER A 309 -18.98 -20.74 24.38
N THR A 310 -20.08 -20.08 24.75
CA THR A 310 -21.38 -20.26 24.08
C THR A 310 -21.36 -19.71 22.65
N LEU A 311 -20.43 -18.81 22.34
CA LEU A 311 -20.29 -18.26 20.99
C LEU A 311 -19.97 -19.34 19.96
N ALA A 312 -19.20 -20.36 20.33
CA ALA A 312 -18.79 -21.44 19.43
C ALA A 312 -19.96 -22.27 18.84
N THR A 313 -21.13 -22.21 19.47
CA THR A 313 -22.32 -22.97 19.05
C THR A 313 -23.58 -22.12 18.91
N LYS A 314 -23.48 -20.79 19.11
CA LYS A 314 -24.61 -19.86 19.23
C LYS A 314 -25.62 -19.93 18.09
N PHE A 315 -25.16 -20.17 16.87
CA PHE A 315 -25.98 -20.14 15.66
C PHE A 315 -26.16 -21.53 15.02
N ILE A 316 -25.71 -22.61 15.66
CA ILE A 316 -25.94 -23.96 15.15
C ILE A 316 -27.45 -24.23 15.03
N GLY A 317 -27.90 -24.64 13.85
CA GLY A 317 -29.31 -24.87 13.54
C GLY A 317 -30.12 -23.63 13.18
N SER A 318 -29.52 -22.43 13.17
CA SER A 318 -30.17 -21.20 12.71
C SER A 318 -30.16 -21.08 11.17
N THR A 319 -31.05 -20.26 10.64
CA THR A 319 -31.11 -19.92 9.21
C THR A 319 -30.14 -18.80 8.86
N SER A 320 -29.43 -18.94 7.75
CA SER A 320 -28.53 -17.89 7.25
C SER A 320 -29.32 -16.68 6.71
N PRO A 321 -28.92 -15.45 7.02
CA PRO A 321 -29.40 -14.24 6.35
C PRO A 321 -28.65 -13.96 5.04
N PHE A 322 -27.55 -14.67 4.76
CA PHE A 322 -26.73 -14.50 3.56
C PHE A 322 -27.02 -15.63 2.55
N PRO A 323 -27.26 -15.31 1.26
CA PRO A 323 -27.62 -16.30 0.24
C PRO A 323 -26.46 -17.25 -0.10
N ASP A 324 -25.22 -16.82 0.12
CA ASP A 324 -23.98 -17.55 -0.18
C ASP A 324 -23.37 -18.26 1.04
N LEU A 325 -24.10 -18.31 2.16
CA LEU A 325 -23.64 -18.93 3.39
C LEU A 325 -24.62 -20.04 3.82
N ARG A 326 -24.28 -21.29 3.50
CA ARG A 326 -25.06 -22.45 3.97
C ARG A 326 -24.78 -22.74 5.45
N SER A 327 -25.80 -23.23 6.17
CA SER A 327 -25.73 -23.52 7.60
C SER A 327 -24.84 -24.71 7.96
N ASP A 328 -24.48 -25.56 7.00
CA ASP A 328 -23.63 -26.74 7.19
C ASP A 328 -22.14 -26.47 6.90
N LEU A 329 -21.77 -25.24 6.54
CA LEU A 329 -20.38 -24.86 6.31
C LEU A 329 -19.62 -24.74 7.63
N PRO A 330 -18.33 -25.13 7.69
CA PRO A 330 -17.53 -25.15 8.92
C PRO A 330 -17.34 -23.76 9.56
N TYR A 331 -17.46 -22.70 8.77
CA TYR A 331 -17.34 -21.31 9.21
C TYR A 331 -18.70 -20.61 9.38
N PHE A 332 -19.82 -21.31 9.20
CA PHE A 332 -21.17 -20.72 9.30
C PHE A 332 -21.37 -20.00 10.63
N ASN A 333 -21.11 -20.69 11.74
CA ASN A 333 -21.28 -20.13 13.07
C ASN A 333 -20.39 -18.90 13.28
N SER A 334 -19.12 -18.97 12.85
CA SER A 334 -18.17 -17.86 12.97
C SER A 334 -18.66 -16.62 12.23
N VAL A 335 -19.11 -16.78 10.98
CA VAL A 335 -19.65 -15.69 10.16
C VAL A 335 -20.88 -15.08 10.84
N MET A 336 -21.80 -15.90 11.33
CA MET A 336 -23.00 -15.43 12.05
C MET A 336 -22.66 -14.69 13.35
N VAL A 337 -21.66 -15.14 14.11
CA VAL A 337 -21.19 -14.46 15.33
C VAL A 337 -20.66 -13.08 15.02
N VAL A 338 -19.74 -12.96 14.06
CA VAL A 338 -19.09 -11.68 13.78
C VAL A 338 -20.01 -10.69 13.06
N THR A 339 -20.96 -11.18 12.26
CA THR A 339 -21.91 -10.31 11.55
C THR A 339 -23.09 -9.87 12.42
N SER A 340 -23.62 -10.75 13.28
CA SER A 340 -24.69 -10.36 14.23
C SER A 340 -24.24 -9.33 15.28
N ARG A 341 -22.93 -9.23 15.53
CA ARG A 341 -22.31 -8.20 16.37
C ARG A 341 -21.90 -6.94 15.60
N GLY A 342 -22.10 -6.92 14.28
CA GLY A 342 -21.68 -5.82 13.43
C GLY A 342 -20.16 -5.66 13.27
N ILE A 343 -19.36 -6.64 13.73
CA ILE A 343 -17.90 -6.63 13.62
C ILE A 343 -17.49 -6.74 12.15
N MET A 344 -18.07 -7.72 11.43
CA MET A 344 -17.96 -7.84 9.98
C MET A 344 -19.32 -7.54 9.34
N GLU A 345 -19.30 -7.04 8.11
CA GLU A 345 -20.51 -6.69 7.36
C GLU A 345 -20.64 -7.57 6.12
N ALA A 346 -21.82 -7.58 5.48
CA ALA A 346 -21.98 -8.13 4.14
C ALA A 346 -20.95 -7.50 3.20
N LYS A 347 -20.45 -8.28 2.23
CA LYS A 347 -19.53 -7.75 1.22
C LYS A 347 -20.25 -6.79 0.28
N ASP A 348 -21.46 -7.15 -0.10
CA ASP A 348 -22.28 -6.38 -1.01
C ASP A 348 -23.67 -6.22 -0.41
N ILE A 349 -24.02 -4.97 -0.10
CA ILE A 349 -25.30 -4.61 0.50
C ILE A 349 -26.45 -4.85 -0.50
N THR A 350 -26.17 -4.79 -1.80
CA THR A 350 -27.18 -4.96 -2.86
C THR A 350 -27.54 -6.43 -3.08
N THR A 351 -26.55 -7.32 -3.06
CA THR A 351 -26.78 -8.77 -3.20
C THR A 351 -27.07 -9.45 -1.87
N GLY A 352 -26.70 -8.81 -0.75
CA GLY A 352 -26.78 -9.40 0.58
C GLY A 352 -25.76 -10.50 0.82
N GLU A 353 -24.76 -10.67 -0.05
CA GLU A 353 -23.74 -11.72 0.06
C GLU A 353 -22.69 -11.40 1.12
N PHE A 354 -22.27 -12.44 1.87
CA PHE A 354 -21.12 -12.31 2.77
C PHE A 354 -19.78 -12.36 2.03
N GLY A 355 -19.70 -13.11 0.93
CA GLY A 355 -18.50 -13.40 0.17
C GLY A 355 -17.43 -14.20 0.95
N PRO A 356 -17.71 -15.42 1.45
CA PRO A 356 -16.79 -16.18 2.31
C PRO A 356 -15.37 -16.35 1.72
N LEU A 357 -15.27 -16.62 0.42
CA LEU A 357 -14.01 -16.90 -0.28
C LEU A 357 -13.33 -15.64 -0.84
N ASN A 358 -13.92 -14.45 -0.64
CA ASN A 358 -13.31 -13.21 -1.08
C ASN A 358 -12.16 -12.81 -0.16
N ALA A 359 -11.23 -12.05 -0.72
CA ALA A 359 -10.12 -11.50 0.03
C ALA A 359 -10.58 -10.54 1.13
N VAL A 360 -9.72 -10.39 2.14
CA VAL A 360 -9.83 -9.34 3.14
C VAL A 360 -8.83 -8.23 2.80
N PRO A 361 -9.29 -7.04 2.35
CA PRO A 361 -8.44 -5.86 2.26
C PRO A 361 -7.89 -5.48 3.64
N GLY A 362 -6.67 -4.97 3.71
CA GLY A 362 -6.05 -4.67 5.00
C GLY A 362 -6.74 -3.55 5.77
N VAL A 363 -7.33 -2.59 5.07
CA VAL A 363 -8.18 -1.56 5.71
C VAL A 363 -9.45 -2.17 6.33
N ASP A 364 -10.02 -3.23 5.75
CA ASP A 364 -11.19 -3.92 6.29
C ASP A 364 -10.83 -4.71 7.53
N ALA A 365 -9.67 -5.38 7.52
CA ALA A 365 -9.14 -6.07 8.69
C ALA A 365 -8.92 -5.09 9.86
N LEU A 366 -8.40 -3.89 9.60
CA LEU A 366 -8.25 -2.86 10.63
C LEU A 366 -9.59 -2.32 11.14
N LEU A 367 -10.58 -2.12 10.28
CA LEU A 367 -11.93 -1.74 10.71
C LEU A 367 -12.56 -2.80 11.61
N VAL A 368 -12.37 -4.08 11.29
CA VAL A 368 -12.77 -5.20 12.14
C VAL A 368 -12.08 -5.13 13.50
N ILE A 369 -10.76 -4.92 13.54
CA ILE A 369 -10.00 -4.76 14.78
C ILE A 369 -10.50 -3.56 15.60
N ARG A 370 -10.80 -2.44 14.96
CA ARG A 370 -11.37 -1.27 15.63
C ARG A 370 -12.72 -1.61 16.27
N LYS A 371 -13.62 -2.28 15.55
CA LYS A 371 -14.93 -2.70 16.09
C LYS A 371 -14.79 -3.68 17.25
N ILE A 372 -13.83 -4.61 17.19
CA ILE A 372 -13.51 -5.52 18.30
C ILE A 372 -13.04 -4.73 19.54
N LYS A 373 -12.16 -3.74 19.36
CA LYS A 373 -11.72 -2.86 20.46
C LYS A 373 -12.89 -2.12 21.10
N GLU A 374 -13.77 -1.55 20.29
CA GLU A 374 -14.98 -0.84 20.73
C GLU A 374 -15.91 -1.77 21.53
N GLU A 375 -16.17 -2.98 21.02
CA GLU A 375 -17.03 -3.97 21.69
C GLU A 375 -16.45 -4.45 23.01
N LEU A 376 -15.14 -4.70 23.05
CA LEU A 376 -14.46 -5.16 24.25
C LEU A 376 -14.21 -4.02 25.27
N LYS A 377 -14.55 -2.77 24.93
CA LYS A 377 -14.27 -1.55 25.68
C LYS A 377 -12.79 -1.40 26.01
N ILE A 378 -11.96 -1.68 25.01
CA ILE A 378 -10.50 -1.60 25.13
C ILE A 378 -10.07 -0.41 24.30
N PHE A 379 -9.60 0.61 25.01
CA PHE A 379 -9.31 1.99 24.58
C PHE A 379 -10.52 2.92 24.55
#